data_AF-A0A353FDH4-F1
#
_entry.id   AF-A0A353FDH4-F1
#
_cell.length_a   1.000
_cell.length_b   1.000
_cell.length_c   1.000
_cell.angle_alpha   90.00
_cell.angle_beta   90.00
_cell.angle_gamma   90.00
#
_symmetry.space_group_name_H-M   'P 1'
#
loop_
_entity.id
_entity.type
_entity.pdbx_description
1 polymer ?
#
loop_
_entity_poly.entity_id
_entity_poly.type
_entity_poly.pdbx_seq_one_letter_code
_entity_poly.pdbx_strand_id
1 'polypeptide(L)'
;PMNIGGKPSFTWGENMPAFVPIMFELTVFFAAHLMVWTFFIRNDIYPGRKAQNPDPRTTDDKFLMEVELSGDKEELMSLLRNTGAVEISEKIN
;
A
#
# COMPACT_ATOMS: atom_id res chain seq x y z
N PRO A 1 18.97 25.09 32.09
CA PRO A 1 18.70 23.71 32.55
C PRO A 1 18.11 23.70 33.96
N MET A 2 17.01 22.97 34.17
CA MET A 2 16.44 22.77 35.49
C MET A 2 17.02 21.50 36.10
N ASN A 3 17.51 21.57 37.34
CA ASN A 3 17.99 20.40 38.04
C ASN A 3 16.78 19.59 38.55
N ILE A 4 16.50 18.47 37.89
CA ILE A 4 15.44 17.53 38.26
C ILE A 4 16.11 16.23 38.71
N GLY A 5 16.09 15.96 40.01
CA GLY A 5 16.61 14.72 40.59
C GLY A 5 18.13 14.53 40.49
N GLY A 6 18.90 15.62 40.34
CA GLY A 6 20.37 15.56 40.31
C GLY A 6 20.98 15.00 39.02
N LYS A 7 20.16 14.77 37.99
CA LYS A 7 20.63 14.24 36.71
C LYS A 7 21.49 15.27 35.97
N PRO A 8 22.59 14.84 35.30
CA PRO A 8 23.42 15.77 34.54
C PRO A 8 22.63 16.30 33.34
N SER A 9 22.21 17.56 33.39
CA SER A 9 21.35 18.19 32.37
C SER A 9 22.03 19.34 31.62
N PHE A 10 23.35 19.48 31.76
CA PHE A 10 24.11 20.59 31.16
C PHE A 10 24.47 20.32 29.70
N THR A 11 24.77 19.06 29.36
CA THR A 11 25.05 18.65 27.97
C THR A 11 24.16 17.49 27.55
N TRP A 12 23.89 17.37 26.24
CA TRP A 12 23.07 16.28 25.71
C TRP A 12 23.72 14.91 25.90
N GLY A 13 25.04 14.82 25.75
CA GLY A 13 25.78 13.55 25.86
C GLY A 13 25.70 12.91 27.25
N GLU A 14 25.75 13.71 28.31
CA GLU A 14 25.65 13.20 29.69
C GLU A 14 24.25 12.67 30.04
N ASN A 15 23.20 13.24 29.43
CA ASN A 15 21.81 12.81 29.64
C ASN A 15 21.27 11.92 28.50
N MET A 16 22.10 11.56 27.53
CA MET A 16 21.72 10.83 26.31
C MET A 16 20.91 9.54 26.61
N PRO A 17 21.25 8.72 27.64
CA PRO A 17 20.50 7.49 27.92
C PRO A 17 19.01 7.74 28.23
N ALA A 18 18.65 8.89 28.80
CA ALA A 18 17.27 9.23 29.11
C ALA A 18 16.43 9.53 27.85
N PHE A 19 17.08 9.91 26.73
CA PHE A 19 16.41 10.23 25.47
C PHE A 19 16.27 9.03 24.53
N VAL A 20 17.03 7.94 24.75
CA VAL A 20 16.98 6.73 23.90
C VAL A 20 15.57 6.16 23.76
N PRO A 21 14.78 5.96 24.84
CA PRO A 21 13.42 5.43 24.70
C PRO A 21 12.52 6.35 23.86
N ILE A 22 12.62 7.67 24.05
CA ILE A 22 11.81 8.65 23.33
C ILE A 22 12.18 8.65 21.84
N MET A 23 13.48 8.63 21.52
CA MET A 23 13.95 8.58 20.15
C MET A 23 13.50 7.28 19.46
N PHE A 24 13.59 6.13 20.16
CA PHE A 24 13.10 4.86 19.64
C PHE A 24 11.61 4.91 19.29
N GLU A 25 10.76 5.35 20.22
CA GLU A 25 9.31 5.46 19.99
C GLU A 25 8.99 6.41 18.82
N LEU A 26 9.69 7.55 18.73
CA LEU A 26 9.52 8.48 17.60
C LEU A 26 9.90 7.83 16.26
N THR A 27 11.00 7.09 16.18
CA THR A 27 11.39 6.43 14.93
C THR A 27 10.37 5.39 14.48
N VAL A 28 9.87 4.56 15.40
CA VAL A 28 8.85 3.55 15.09
C VAL A 28 7.54 4.21 14.70
N PHE A 29 7.12 5.24 15.44
CA PHE A 29 5.89 5.99 15.17
C PHE A 29 5.89 6.60 13.77
N PHE A 30 6.95 7.33 13.41
CA PHE A 30 7.04 7.96 12.08
C PHE A 30 7.20 6.94 10.97
N ALA A 31 8.01 5.90 11.16
CA ALA A 31 8.19 4.85 10.15
C ALA A 31 6.85 4.15 9.82
N ALA A 32 6.10 3.75 10.85
CA ALA A 32 4.82 3.07 10.67
C ALA A 32 3.78 3.97 10.02
N HIS A 33 3.55 5.17 10.56
CA HIS A 33 2.50 6.06 10.05
C HIS A 33 2.81 6.56 8.64
N LEU A 34 4.03 7.04 8.38
CA LEU A 34 4.37 7.58 7.06
C LEU A 34 4.29 6.50 5.97
N MET A 35 4.62 5.25 6.29
CA MET A 35 4.44 4.12 5.36
C MET A 35 2.96 3.89 5.04
N VAL A 36 2.07 3.87 6.04
CA VAL A 36 0.63 3.69 5.86
C VAL A 36 0.03 4.85 5.05
N TRP A 37 0.38 6.09 5.37
CA TRP A 37 -0.07 7.27 4.62
C TRP A 37 0.41 7.22 3.16
N THR A 38 1.67 6.87 2.94
CA THR A 38 2.22 6.71 1.58
C THR A 38 1.50 5.61 0.81
N PHE A 39 1.19 4.49 1.46
CA PHE A 39 0.44 3.39 0.86
C PHE A 39 -0.98 3.83 0.45
N PHE A 40 -1.69 4.57 1.31
CA PHE A 40 -3.01 5.11 0.96
C PHE A 40 -2.96 6.08 -0.20
N ILE A 41 -2.00 7.01 -0.22
CA ILE A 41 -1.87 7.99 -1.31
C ILE A 41 -1.49 7.29 -2.62
N ARG A 42 -0.50 6.39 -2.61
CA ARG A 42 -0.02 5.73 -3.85
C ARG A 42 -1.04 4.78 -4.48
N ASN A 43 -1.88 4.15 -3.67
CA ASN A 43 -2.96 3.28 -4.17
C ASN A 43 -4.29 4.04 -4.26
N ASP A 44 -4.28 5.35 -4.00
CA ASP A 44 -5.45 6.22 -3.93
C ASP A 44 -6.56 5.67 -3.00
N ILE A 45 -6.24 4.97 -1.92
CA ILE A 45 -7.24 4.38 -1.01
C ILE A 45 -7.66 5.45 0.00
N TYR A 46 -8.91 5.88 -0.03
CA TYR A 46 -9.47 6.83 0.94
C TYR A 46 -10.95 6.50 1.27
N PRO A 47 -11.44 6.85 2.47
CA PRO A 47 -12.82 6.61 2.86
C PRO A 47 -13.80 7.26 1.87
N GLY A 48 -14.75 6.48 1.34
CA GLY A 48 -15.74 6.97 0.38
C GLY A 48 -15.31 6.91 -1.09
N ARG A 49 -14.12 6.37 -1.41
CA ARG A 49 -13.77 6.08 -2.80
C ARG A 49 -14.69 5.02 -3.40
N LYS A 50 -15.10 5.21 -4.66
CA LYS A 50 -15.85 4.20 -5.41
C LYS A 50 -15.00 2.94 -5.59
N ALA A 51 -15.62 1.76 -5.48
CA ALA A 51 -14.94 0.49 -5.69
C ALA A 51 -14.32 0.47 -7.10
N GLN A 52 -13.06 0.04 -7.18
CA GLN A 52 -12.31 -0.06 -8.44
C GLN A 52 -12.35 -1.47 -9.02
N ASN A 53 -13.26 -2.31 -8.55
CA ASN A 53 -13.35 -3.70 -8.96
C ASN A 53 -13.96 -3.77 -10.38
N PRO A 54 -13.28 -4.38 -11.36
CA PRO A 54 -13.77 -4.45 -12.74
C PRO A 54 -15.00 -5.36 -12.93
N ASP A 55 -15.15 -6.38 -12.08
CA ASP A 55 -16.34 -7.21 -11.89
C ASP A 55 -16.46 -7.50 -10.37
N PRO A 56 -17.62 -7.31 -9.71
CA PRO A 56 -17.80 -7.63 -8.29
C PRO A 56 -17.43 -9.06 -7.89
N ARG A 57 -17.54 -10.02 -8.83
CA ARG A 57 -17.20 -11.43 -8.65
C ARG A 57 -15.72 -11.68 -8.44
N THR A 58 -14.86 -10.70 -8.74
CA THR A 58 -13.40 -10.88 -8.57
C THR A 58 -12.94 -11.02 -7.12
N THR A 59 -13.77 -10.59 -6.18
CA THR A 59 -13.47 -10.69 -4.76
C THR A 59 -13.94 -12.02 -4.14
N ASP A 60 -14.89 -12.72 -4.80
CA ASP A 60 -15.56 -13.90 -4.23
C ASP A 60 -15.11 -15.20 -4.92
N ASP A 61 -15.31 -15.34 -6.23
CA ASP A 61 -15.23 -16.64 -6.92
C ASP A 61 -14.32 -16.68 -8.16
N LYS A 62 -14.02 -15.55 -8.80
CA LYS A 62 -13.34 -15.52 -10.10
C LYS A 62 -12.06 -14.69 -10.11
N PHE A 63 -11.05 -15.14 -10.83
CA PHE A 63 -9.90 -14.29 -11.19
C PHE A 63 -10.17 -13.62 -12.53
N LEU A 64 -9.90 -12.32 -12.64
CA LEU A 64 -10.02 -11.56 -13.88
C LEU A 64 -8.63 -11.15 -14.37
N MET A 65 -8.39 -11.34 -15.67
CA MET A 65 -7.23 -10.80 -16.37
C MET A 65 -7.73 -9.84 -17.44
N GLU A 66 -7.38 -8.56 -17.32
CA GLU A 66 -7.63 -7.57 -18.35
C GLU A 66 -6.38 -7.44 -19.22
N VAL A 67 -6.52 -7.64 -20.53
CA VAL A 67 -5.44 -7.51 -21.51
C VAL A 67 -5.82 -6.41 -22.49
N GLU A 68 -4.96 -5.41 -22.63
CA GLU A 68 -5.15 -4.36 -23.61
C GLU A 68 -4.89 -4.91 -25.03
N LEU A 69 -5.78 -4.60 -25.96
CA LEU A 69 -5.69 -5.13 -27.32
C LEU A 69 -4.59 -4.38 -28.09
N SER A 70 -3.43 -5.00 -28.24
CA SER A 70 -2.34 -4.51 -29.08
C SER A 70 -2.09 -5.46 -30.26
N GLY A 71 -2.93 -5.39 -31.31
CA GLY A 71 -2.75 -6.19 -32.53
C GLY A 71 -3.99 -6.99 -32.94
N ASP A 72 -3.78 -8.23 -33.41
CA ASP A 72 -4.85 -9.08 -33.94
C ASP A 72 -5.71 -9.68 -32.82
N LYS A 73 -7.00 -9.37 -32.89
CA LYS A 73 -8.02 -9.79 -31.92
C LYS A 73 -8.27 -11.29 -31.99
N GLU A 74 -8.28 -11.89 -33.18
CA GLU A 74 -8.63 -13.30 -33.33
C GLU A 74 -7.57 -14.21 -32.72
N GLU A 75 -6.29 -13.86 -32.90
CA GLU A 75 -5.18 -14.58 -32.29
C GLU A 75 -5.24 -14.53 -30.76
N LEU A 76 -5.45 -13.35 -30.18
CA LEU A 76 -5.59 -13.19 -28.72
C LEU A 76 -6.77 -13.98 -28.15
N MET A 77 -7.93 -13.92 -28.82
CA MET A 77 -9.12 -14.66 -28.40
C MET A 77 -8.90 -16.18 -28.48
N SER A 78 -8.18 -16.65 -29.51
CA SER A 78 -7.84 -18.07 -29.63
C SER A 78 -6.90 -18.52 -28.51
N LEU A 79 -5.91 -17.69 -28.16
CA LEU A 79 -4.95 -17.96 -27.10
C LEU A 79 -5.62 -18.01 -25.72
N LEU A 80 -6.52 -17.07 -25.43
CA LEU A 80 -7.30 -17.05 -24.18
C LEU A 80 -8.21 -18.27 -24.05
N ARG A 81 -8.84 -18.72 -25.15
CA ARG A 81 -9.65 -19.95 -25.14
C ARG A 81 -8.80 -21.19 -24.89
N ASN A 82 -7.64 -21.28 -25.56
CA ASN A 82 -6.73 -22.42 -25.42
C ASN A 82 -6.10 -22.52 -24.02
N THR A 83 -5.90 -21.38 -23.35
CA THR A 83 -5.32 -21.31 -22.00
C THR A 83 -6.34 -21.59 -20.89
N GLY A 84 -7.60 -21.86 -21.23
CA GLY A 84 -8.63 -22.28 -20.27
C GLY A 84 -9.46 -21.14 -19.67
N ALA A 85 -9.57 -20.00 -20.37
CA ALA A 85 -10.46 -18.92 -19.94
C ALA A 85 -11.93 -19.41 -19.90
N VAL A 86 -12.54 -19.35 -18.72
CA VAL A 86 -13.92 -19.79 -18.48
C VAL A 86 -14.93 -18.82 -19.12
N GLU A 87 -14.66 -17.51 -19.02
CA GLU A 87 -15.47 -16.44 -19.59
C GLU A 87 -14.54 -15.44 -20.26
N ILE A 88 -14.90 -14.98 -21.47
CA ILE A 88 -14.18 -13.93 -22.19
C ILE A 88 -15.20 -12.83 -22.51
N SER A 89 -14.92 -11.61 -22.06
CA SER A 89 -15.78 -10.44 -22.28
C SER A 89 -14.98 -9.32 -22.91
N GLU A 90 -15.57 -8.68 -23.91
CA GLU A 90 -14.99 -7.51 -24.55
C GLU A 90 -15.56 -6.25 -23.88
N LYS A 91 -14.71 -5.53 -23.15
CA LYS A 91 -15.03 -4.17 -22.70
C LYS A 91 -14.45 -3.18 -23.70
N ILE A 92 -15.33 -2.39 -24.31
CA ILE A 92 -14.93 -1.20 -25.05
C ILE A 92 -14.88 -0.08 -24.01
N ASN A 93 -13.69 0.48 -23.79
CA ASN A 93 -13.48 1.65 -22.93
C ASN A 93 -14.11 2.91 -23.54
#